data_AF-A0A382T3T0-F1
#
_entry.id   AF-A0A382T3T0-F1
#
_cell.length_a   1.000
_cell.length_b   1.000
_cell.length_c   1.000
_cell.angle_alpha   90.00
_cell.angle_beta   90.00
_cell.angle_gamma   90.00
#
_symmetry.space_group_name_H-M   'P 1'
#
loop_
_entity.id
_entity.type
_entity.pdbx_description
1 polymer ?
#
loop_
_entity_poly.entity_id
_entity_poly.type
_entity_poly.pdbx_seq_one_letter_code
_entity_poly.pdbx_strand_id
1 'polypeptide(L)' 'MDVKDRIKNQLGEFPLLLYMKGTPDFPQCGFSAKVCGILKASNKRFAFVNILEDHEIREGL' A
#
# COMPACT_ATOMS: atom_id res chain seq x y z
N MET A 1 1.87 -8.48 -18.17
CA MET A 1 2.30 -7.07 -17.96
C MET A 1 3.35 -7.13 -16.88
N ASP A 2 4.51 -6.52 -17.05
CA ASP A 2 5.60 -6.57 -16.04
C ASP A 2 5.10 -5.96 -14.72
N VAL A 3 5.47 -6.54 -13.58
CA VAL A 3 5.12 -6.02 -12.25
C VAL A 3 5.63 -4.59 -12.07
N LYS A 4 6.77 -4.26 -12.68
CA LYS A 4 7.31 -2.90 -12.65
C LYS A 4 6.41 -1.90 -13.38
N ASP A 5 5.76 -2.31 -14.47
CA ASP A 5 4.82 -1.45 -15.18
C ASP A 5 3.54 -1.27 -14.37
N ARG A 6 3.06 -2.32 -13.69
CA ARG A 6 1.92 -2.23 -12.76
C ARG A 6 2.21 -1.24 -11.63
N ILE A 7 3.37 -1.34 -10.98
CA ILE A 7 3.79 -0.44 -9.90
C ILE A 7 3.91 1.00 -10.42
N LYS A 8 4.52 1.21 -11.58
CA LYS A 8 4.62 2.55 -12.20
C LYS A 8 3.24 3.16 -12.47
N ASN A 9 2.31 2.38 -12.99
CA ASN A 9 0.95 2.84 -13.24
C ASN A 9 0.23 3.22 -11.93
N GLN A 10 0.34 2.39 -10.89
CA GLN A 10 -0.23 2.67 -9.57
C GLN A 10 0.34 3.96 -8.95
N LEU A 11 1.66 4.17 -9.07
CA LEU A 11 2.31 5.41 -8.58
C LEU A 11 1.92 6.65 -9.40
N GLY A 12 1.61 6.49 -10.69
CA GLY A 12 1.13 7.57 -11.54
C GLY A 12 -0.35 7.92 -11.30
N GLU A 13 -1.17 6.94 -10.93
CA GLU A 13 -2.60 7.11 -10.70
C GLU A 13 -2.91 7.64 -9.28
N PHE A 14 -2.18 7.16 -8.27
CA PHE A 14 -2.46 7.48 -6.88
C PHE A 14 -1.40 8.42 -6.31
N PRO A 15 -1.73 9.70 -6.04
CA PRO A 15 -0.78 10.68 -5.50
C PRO A 15 -0.31 10.34 -4.09
N LEU A 16 -1.02 9.46 -3.39
CA LEU A 16 -0.65 8.91 -2.10
C LEU A 16 -1.07 7.45 -2.03
N LEU A 17 -0.09 6.56 -2.14
CA LEU A 17 -0.26 5.10 -2.15
C LEU A 17 0.55 4.45 -1.04
N LEU A 18 -0.10 3.58 -0.27
CA LEU A 18 0.55 2.80 0.79
C LEU A 18 0.58 1.31 0.43
N TYR A 19 1.78 0.78 0.15
CA TYR A 19 2.01 -0.66 0.15
C TYR A 19 2.14 -1.14 1.60
N MET A 20 1.27 -2.05 2.03
CA MET A 20 1.21 -2.50 3.41
C MET A 20 0.89 -3.98 3.56
N LYS A 21 1.12 -4.51 4.76
CA LYS A 21 0.75 -5.88 5.14
C LYS A 21 -0.63 -5.87 5.80
N GLY A 22 -1.62 -6.46 5.15
CA GLY A 22 -3.04 -6.35 5.54
C GLY A 22 -3.72 -5.13 4.93
N THR A 23 -4.81 -4.68 5.53
CA THR A 23 -5.59 -3.52 5.08
C THR A 23 -5.56 -2.40 6.11
N PRO A 24 -5.97 -1.16 5.78
CA PRO A 24 -6.08 -0.06 6.74
C PRO A 24 -6.96 -0.36 7.97
N ASP A 25 -7.94 -1.25 7.81
CA ASP A 25 -8.86 -1.64 8.88
C ASP A 25 -8.39 -2.90 9.62
N PHE A 26 -7.64 -3.76 8.94
CA PHE A 26 -7.06 -4.99 9.50
C PHE A 26 -5.55 -5.09 9.16
N PRO A 27 -4.68 -4.27 9.77
CA PRO A 27 -3.24 -4.33 9.54
C PRO A 27 -2.64 -5.58 10.19
N GLN A 28 -1.77 -6.28 9.46
CA GLN A 28 -1.13 -7.52 9.92
C GLN A 28 0.34 -7.33 10.32
N CYS A 29 0.80 -6.08 10.45
CA CYS A 29 2.14 -5.73 10.88
C CYS A 29 2.12 -4.41 11.66
N GLY A 30 2.86 -4.33 12.78
CA GLY A 30 2.90 -3.13 13.63
C GLY A 30 3.39 -1.87 12.90
N PHE A 31 4.32 -2.01 11.95
CA PHE A 31 4.76 -0.90 11.11
C PHE A 31 3.64 -0.39 10.20
N SER A 32 2.92 -1.30 9.54
CA SER A 32 1.78 -0.97 8.70
C SER A 32 0.65 -0.32 9.50
N ALA A 33 0.37 -0.81 10.72
CA ALA A 33 -0.60 -0.21 11.63
C ALA A 33 -0.22 1.24 12.00
N LYS A 34 1.05 1.47 12.34
CA LYS A 34 1.55 2.81 12.72
C LYS A 34 1.43 3.81 11.58
N VAL A 35 1.86 3.44 10.37
CA VAL A 35 1.77 4.32 9.19
C VAL A 35 0.31 4.61 8.83
N CYS A 36 -0.54 3.59 8.83
CA CYS A 36 -1.98 3.78 8.59
C CYS A 36 -2.61 4.73 9.61
N GLY A 37 -2.26 4.60 10.90
CA GLY A 37 -2.72 5.52 11.95
C GLY A 37 -2.32 6.97 11.71
N ILE A 38 -1.06 7.22 11.30
CA ILE A 38 -0.57 8.56 10.96
C ILE A 38 -1.34 9.13 9.75
N LEU A 39 -1.52 8.33 8.70
CA LEU A 39 -2.24 8.77 7.50
C LEU A 39 -3.72 9.06 7.80
N LYS A 40 -4.40 8.21 8.58
CA LYS A 40 -5.78 8.44 9.05
C LYS A 40 -5.85 9.73 9.89
N ALA A 41 -4.92 9.95 10.80
CA ALA A 41 -4.86 11.18 11.62
C ALA A 41 -4.57 12.44 10.80
N SER A 42 -3.89 12.32 9.65
CA SER A 42 -3.65 13.44 8.74
C SER A 42 -4.89 13.89 7.96
N ASN A 43 -5.99 13.14 8.07
CA ASN A 43 -7.27 13.36 7.38
C ASN A 43 -7.13 13.45 5.84
N LYS A 44 -6.07 12.83 5.29
CA LYS A 44 -5.84 12.73 3.85
C LYS A 44 -6.30 11.38 3.34
N ARG A 45 -6.94 11.38 2.18
CA ARG A 45 -7.26 10.14 1.46
C ARG A 45 -5.97 9.54 0.89
N PHE A 46 -5.82 8.24 1.02
CA PHE A 46 -4.73 7.47 0.43
C PHE A 46 -5.29 6.16 -0.15
N ALA A 47 -4.68 5.70 -1.23
CA ALA A 47 -4.90 4.36 -1.75
C ALA A 47 -3.98 3.38 -1.02
N PHE A 48 -4.32 2.09 -1.02
CA PHE A 48 -3.48 1.06 -0.42
C PHE A 48 -3.41 -0.20 -1.28
N VAL A 49 -2.34 -0.96 -1.11
CA VAL A 49 -2.15 -2.29 -1.70
C VAL A 49 -1.73 -3.24 -0.59
N ASN A 50 -2.47 -4.34 -0.42
CA ASN A 50 -2.10 -5.42 0.49
C ASN A 50 -1.10 -6.36 -0.19
N ILE A 51 0.19 -6.24 0.14
CA ILE A 51 1.25 -7.06 -0.46
C ILE A 51 1.24 -8.52 0.00
N LEU A 52 0.38 -8.88 0.97
CA LEU A 52 0.21 -10.28 1.38
C LEU A 52 -0.72 -11.05 0.43
N GLU A 53 -1.57 -10.33 -0.32
CA GLU A 53 -2.49 -10.92 -1.30
C GLU A 53 -1.92 -10.90 -2.73
N ASP A 54 -0.87 -10.10 -2.98
CA ASP A 54 -0.18 -10.04 -4.27
C ASP A 54 1.32 -10.35 -4.10
N HIS A 55 1.69 -11.60 -4.37
CA HIS A 55 3.06 -12.07 -4.27
C HIS A 55 4.00 -11.44 -5.30
N GLU A 56 3.50 -11.13 -6.51
CA GLU A 56 4.33 -10.51 -7.54
C GLU A 56 4.74 -9.10 -7.13
N ILE A 57 3.78 -8.29 -6.64
CA ILE A 57 4.08 -6.95 -6.11
C ILE A 57 5.03 -7.04 -4.92
N ARG A 58 4.86 -8.03 -4.04
CA ARG A 58 5.73 -8.22 -2.88
C ARG A 58 7.18 -8.53 -3.26
N GLU A 59 7.40 -9.33 -4.30
CA GLU A 59 8.75 -9.65 -4.79
C GLU A 59 9.35 -8.52 -5.64
N GLY A 60 8.50 -7.69 -6.25
CA GLY A 60 8.89 -6.55 -7.08
C GLY A 60 9.21 -5.25 -6.32
N LEU A 61 8.90 -5.18 -5.03
CA LEU A 61 9.19 -4.04 -4.12
C LEU A 61 10.50 -4.26 -3.37
#